data_AF-C0EGS0-F1
#
_entry.id   AF-C0EGS0-F1
#
_cell.length_a   1.000
_cell.length_b   1.000
_cell.length_c   1.000
_cell.angle_alpha   90.00
_cell.angle_beta   90.00
_cell.angle_gamma   90.00
#
_symmetry.space_group_name_H-M   'P 1'
#
loop_
_entity.id
_entity.type
_entity.pdbx_description
1 polymer ?
#
loop_
_entity_poly.entity_id
_entity_poly.type
_entity_poly.pdbx_seq_one_letter_code
_entity_poly.pdbx_strand_id
1 'polypeptide(L)'
;MSPLHIKQFYNVLTKTVSKNTIVHYYANIRKALQNAYLLDLIPNNPADKVEKPKVKRFESQYYDEEDFRELFKCIHGDPIEIAIIFISFYGLRRSELVGIRWSLINFKRQQLKIGTTVVQMSVDGHYQLITEDKAKTDSSLRIYPLVDAITKILLQLKSYQQSMMALCGDSYCKDYLDYVFVDN
;
A
#
# COMPACT_ATOMS: atom_id res chain seq x y z
N MET A 1 -28.22 -14.45 18.51
CA MET A 1 -28.17 -13.05 18.05
C MET A 1 -29.31 -12.81 17.07
N SER A 2 -30.12 -11.76 17.23
CA SER A 2 -31.28 -11.49 16.36
C SER A 2 -30.96 -10.42 15.28
N PRO A 3 -31.75 -10.33 14.18
CA PRO A 3 -31.62 -9.23 13.22
C PRO A 3 -31.77 -7.84 13.85
N LEU A 4 -32.58 -7.73 14.92
CA LEU A 4 -32.78 -6.48 15.66
C LEU A 4 -31.48 -6.03 16.34
N HIS A 5 -30.73 -6.95 16.96
CA HIS A 5 -29.45 -6.62 17.60
C HIS A 5 -28.43 -6.10 16.58
N ILE A 6 -28.40 -6.69 15.39
CA ILE A 6 -27.50 -6.25 14.30
C ILE A 6 -27.89 -4.84 13.82
N LYS A 7 -29.18 -4.56 13.62
CA LYS A 7 -29.67 -3.22 13.26
C LYS A 7 -29.34 -2.17 14.33
N GLN A 8 -29.57 -2.50 15.60
CA GLN A 8 -29.24 -1.61 16.73
C GLN A 8 -27.75 -1.31 16.78
N PHE A 9 -26.90 -2.32 16.58
CA PHE A 9 -25.45 -2.14 16.51
C PHE A 9 -25.05 -1.16 15.39
N TYR A 10 -25.58 -1.33 14.18
CA TYR A 10 -25.30 -0.39 13.09
C TYR A 10 -25.80 1.04 13.36
N ASN A 11 -26.96 1.20 14.00
CA ASN A 11 -27.49 2.51 14.39
C ASN A 11 -26.61 3.22 15.43
N VAL A 12 -25.92 2.48 16.29
CA VAL A 12 -24.92 3.06 17.20
C VAL A 12 -23.68 3.49 16.39
N LEU A 13 -23.20 2.64 15.49
CA LEU A 13 -22.02 2.92 14.67
C LEU A 13 -22.19 4.14 13.73
N THR A 14 -23.40 4.43 13.26
CA THR A 14 -23.64 5.64 12.44
C THR A 14 -23.27 6.94 13.14
N LYS A 15 -23.13 6.93 14.47
CA LYS A 15 -22.75 8.11 15.26
C LYS A 15 -21.24 8.28 15.43
N THR A 16 -20.44 7.23 15.19
CA THR A 16 -19.02 7.21 15.54
C THR A 16 -18.09 6.88 14.38
N VAL A 17 -18.57 6.24 13.32
CA VAL A 17 -17.75 5.83 12.18
C VAL A 17 -18.37 6.20 10.84
N SER A 18 -17.55 6.20 9.78
CA SER A 18 -18.00 6.46 8.42
C SER A 18 -18.96 5.37 7.92
N LYS A 19 -19.83 5.71 6.97
CA LYS A 19 -20.72 4.72 6.34
C LYS A 19 -19.95 3.58 5.66
N ASN A 20 -18.77 3.86 5.10
CA ASN A 20 -17.93 2.83 4.48
C ASN A 20 -17.42 1.83 5.53
N THR A 21 -17.04 2.33 6.71
CA THR A 21 -16.68 1.48 7.85
C THR A 21 -17.85 0.57 8.26
N ILE A 22 -19.08 1.09 8.29
CA ILE A 22 -20.28 0.28 8.58
C ILE A 22 -20.51 -0.79 7.51
N VAL A 23 -20.25 -0.50 6.23
CA VAL A 23 -20.30 -1.52 5.17
C VAL A 23 -19.28 -2.63 5.40
N HIS A 24 -18.07 -2.30 5.85
CA HIS A 24 -17.07 -3.30 6.22
C HIS A 24 -17.54 -4.15 7.42
N TYR A 25 -18.07 -3.53 8.47
CA TYR A 25 -18.68 -4.26 9.60
C TYR A 25 -19.82 -5.17 9.14
N TYR A 26 -20.68 -4.69 8.23
CA TYR A 26 -21.75 -5.48 7.62
C TYR A 26 -21.21 -6.72 6.92
N ALA A 27 -20.23 -6.55 6.03
CA ALA A 27 -19.61 -7.66 5.30
C ALA A 27 -18.99 -8.69 6.25
N ASN A 28 -18.27 -8.24 7.27
CA ASN A 28 -17.58 -9.10 8.24
C ASN A 28 -18.57 -9.89 9.10
N ILE A 29 -19.56 -9.22 9.72
CA ILE A 29 -20.59 -9.86 10.55
C ILE A 29 -21.38 -10.88 9.73
N ARG A 30 -21.81 -10.48 8.53
CA ARG A 30 -22.53 -11.37 7.61
C ARG A 30 -21.72 -12.60 7.26
N LYS A 31 -20.43 -12.45 6.94
CA LYS A 31 -19.54 -13.56 6.58
C LYS A 31 -19.27 -14.49 7.77
N ALA A 32 -19.07 -13.94 8.97
CA ALA A 32 -18.89 -14.73 10.18
C ALA A 32 -20.13 -15.58 10.51
N LEU A 33 -21.33 -14.97 10.45
CA LEU A 33 -22.59 -15.69 10.67
C LEU A 33 -22.89 -16.69 9.54
N GLN A 34 -22.48 -16.39 8.31
CA GLN A 34 -22.58 -17.34 7.21
C GLN A 34 -21.72 -18.57 7.47
N ASN A 35 -20.48 -18.38 7.94
CA ASN A 35 -19.61 -19.50 8.30
C ASN A 35 -20.21 -20.32 9.45
N ALA A 36 -20.79 -19.68 10.48
CA ALA A 36 -21.47 -20.39 11.56
C ALA A 36 -22.69 -21.20 11.09
N TYR A 37 -23.47 -20.67 10.14
CA TYR A 37 -24.58 -21.39 9.51
C TYR A 37 -24.09 -22.59 8.69
N LEU A 38 -23.03 -22.43 7.90
CA LEU A 38 -22.45 -23.52 7.10
C LEU A 38 -21.83 -24.64 7.94
N LEU A 39 -21.45 -24.34 9.18
CA LEU A 39 -20.95 -25.31 10.16
C LEU A 39 -22.06 -25.86 11.07
N ASP A 40 -23.33 -25.62 10.71
CA ASP A 40 -24.52 -26.05 11.46
C ASP A 40 -24.57 -25.56 12.94
N LEU A 41 -23.81 -24.53 13.28
CA LEU A 41 -23.79 -23.95 14.64
C LEU A 41 -25.01 -23.08 14.92
N ILE A 42 -25.64 -22.54 13.86
CA ILE A 42 -26.87 -21.77 13.92
C ILE A 42 -27.81 -22.23 12.80
N PRO A 43 -29.13 -22.18 13.00
CA PRO A 43 -30.10 -22.70 12.03
C PRO A 43 -30.31 -21.79 10.81
N ASN A 44 -29.87 -20.53 10.86
CA ASN A 44 -29.94 -19.57 9.75
C ASN A 44 -29.01 -18.37 10.03
N ASN A 45 -28.68 -17.60 9.00
CA ASN A 45 -27.90 -16.38 9.14
C ASN A 45 -28.81 -15.16 9.41
N PRO A 46 -28.84 -14.60 10.65
CA PRO A 46 -29.72 -13.47 10.96
C PRO A 46 -29.35 -12.18 10.21
N ALA A 47 -28.12 -12.06 9.69
CA ALA A 47 -27.71 -10.92 8.88
C ALA A 47 -28.34 -10.92 7.48
N ASP A 48 -28.92 -12.03 7.01
CA ASP A 48 -29.70 -12.07 5.75
C ASP A 48 -30.92 -11.14 5.80
N LYS A 49 -31.46 -10.92 7.00
CA LYS A 49 -32.67 -10.10 7.22
C LYS A 49 -32.34 -8.63 7.53
N VAL A 50 -31.07 -8.23 7.35
CA VAL A 50 -30.59 -6.86 7.59
C VAL A 50 -30.14 -6.26 6.27
N GLU A 51 -30.69 -5.10 5.95
CA GLU A 51 -30.33 -4.37 4.74
C GLU A 51 -28.89 -3.88 4.78
N LYS A 52 -28.19 -4.05 3.66
CA LYS A 52 -26.84 -3.52 3.48
C LYS A 52 -26.90 -1.98 3.47
N PRO A 53 -26.05 -1.30 4.27
CA PRO A 53 -25.95 0.15 4.22
C PRO A 53 -25.59 0.64 2.81
N LYS A 54 -26.33 1.63 2.30
CA LYS A 54 -26.03 2.28 1.02
C LYS A 54 -24.99 3.37 1.23
N VAL A 55 -23.90 3.29 0.47
CA VAL A 55 -22.85 4.32 0.42
C VAL A 55 -22.90 4.95 -0.95
N LYS A 56 -22.88 6.29 -1.00
CA LYS A 56 -22.73 6.98 -2.29
C LYS A 56 -21.38 6.58 -2.88
N ARG A 57 -21.37 6.29 -4.18
CA ARG A 57 -20.11 6.06 -4.89
C ARG A 57 -19.28 7.33 -4.75
N PHE A 58 -18.05 7.18 -4.25
CA PHE A 58 -17.09 8.27 -4.26
C PHE A 58 -16.64 8.49 -5.70
N GLU A 59 -16.78 9.73 -6.18
CA GLU A 59 -16.20 10.17 -7.44
C GLU A 59 -14.83 10.72 -7.12
N SER A 60 -13.78 9.98 -7.50
CA SER A 60 -12.41 10.46 -7.29
C SER A 60 -12.07 11.49 -8.35
N GLN A 61 -11.48 12.59 -7.91
CA GLN A 61 -10.72 13.48 -8.77
C GLN A 61 -9.36 12.81 -9.06
N TYR A 62 -8.89 12.96 -10.30
CA TYR A 62 -7.60 12.46 -10.76
C TYR A 62 -6.77 13.65 -11.20
N TYR A 63 -5.45 13.54 -11.04
CA TYR A 63 -4.52 14.55 -11.51
C TYR A 63 -4.49 14.56 -13.03
N ASP A 64 -4.67 15.73 -13.63
CA ASP A 64 -4.40 15.96 -15.04
C ASP A 64 -2.93 16.37 -15.29
N GLU A 65 -2.60 16.72 -16.52
CA GLU A 65 -1.23 17.07 -16.89
C GLU A 65 -0.76 18.35 -16.17
N GLU A 66 -1.64 19.34 -16.05
CA GLU A 66 -1.38 20.59 -15.35
C GLU A 66 -1.14 20.35 -13.86
N ASP A 67 -1.96 19.52 -13.21
CA ASP A 67 -1.81 19.15 -11.81
C ASP A 67 -0.46 18.46 -11.56
N PHE A 68 -0.06 17.53 -12.44
CA PHE A 68 1.24 16.87 -12.34
C PHE A 68 2.40 17.85 -12.55
N ARG A 69 2.25 18.81 -13.47
CA ARG A 69 3.27 19.83 -13.72
C ARG A 69 3.45 20.74 -12.52
N GLU A 70 2.38 21.10 -11.82
CA GLU A 70 2.44 21.86 -10.58
C GLU A 70 3.04 21.02 -9.46
N LEU A 71 2.59 19.77 -9.29
CA LEU A 71 3.14 18.84 -8.30
C LEU A 71 4.65 18.67 -8.43
N PHE A 72 5.15 18.40 -9.65
CA PHE A 72 6.58 18.22 -9.90
C PHE A 72 7.40 19.49 -9.66
N LYS A 73 6.82 20.68 -9.87
CA LYS A 73 7.47 21.94 -9.49
C LYS A 73 7.55 22.10 -7.97
N CYS A 74 6.48 21.77 -7.25
CA CYS A 74 6.40 21.93 -5.80
C CYS A 74 7.37 21.00 -5.05
N ILE A 75 7.55 19.78 -5.54
CA ILE A 75 8.40 18.77 -4.89
C ILE A 75 9.84 18.79 -5.40
N HIS A 76 10.21 19.72 -6.29
CA HIS A 76 11.54 19.74 -6.87
C HIS A 76 12.62 19.95 -5.79
N GLY A 77 13.57 19.01 -5.70
CA GLY A 77 14.61 18.98 -4.68
C GLY A 77 14.19 18.39 -3.34
N ASP A 78 12.92 18.00 -3.18
CA ASP A 78 12.46 17.31 -1.97
C ASP A 78 12.92 15.83 -1.98
N PRO A 79 13.29 15.24 -0.83
CA PRO A 79 13.61 13.81 -0.73
C PRO A 79 12.56 12.86 -1.35
N ILE A 80 11.28 13.26 -1.36
CA ILE A 80 10.20 12.44 -1.93
C ILE A 80 10.00 12.64 -3.44
N GLU A 81 10.72 13.56 -4.10
CA GLU A 81 10.58 13.84 -5.53
C GLU A 81 10.65 12.58 -6.38
N ILE A 82 11.72 11.80 -6.19
CA ILE A 82 11.97 10.57 -6.95
C ILE A 82 10.87 9.54 -6.66
N ALA A 83 10.43 9.45 -5.40
CA ALA A 83 9.36 8.54 -4.99
C ALA A 83 8.03 8.85 -5.70
N ILE A 84 7.67 10.13 -5.78
CA ILE A 84 6.44 10.58 -6.45
C ILE A 84 6.55 10.35 -7.95
N ILE A 85 7.68 10.69 -8.60
CA ILE A 85 7.90 10.42 -10.03
C ILE A 85 7.67 8.92 -10.34
N PHE A 86 8.19 8.03 -9.50
CA PHE A 86 8.02 6.59 -9.68
C PHE A 86 6.56 6.12 -9.53
N ILE A 87 5.85 6.60 -8.50
CA ILE A 87 4.45 6.25 -8.28
C ILE A 87 3.59 6.76 -9.44
N SER A 88 3.81 8.00 -9.88
CA SER A 88 3.08 8.61 -10.98
C SER A 88 3.30 7.86 -12.30
N PHE A 89 4.52 7.38 -12.55
CA PHE A 89 4.87 6.70 -13.80
C PHE A 89 4.43 5.23 -13.84
N TYR A 90 4.66 4.47 -12.76
CA TYR A 90 4.41 3.02 -12.73
C TYR A 90 3.10 2.62 -12.02
N GLY A 91 2.41 3.57 -11.38
CA GLY A 91 1.18 3.29 -10.63
C GLY A 91 1.39 2.40 -9.42
N LEU A 92 2.55 2.51 -8.77
CA LEU A 92 2.92 1.66 -7.63
C LEU A 92 2.15 2.07 -6.38
N ARG A 93 1.77 1.07 -5.56
CA ARG A 93 1.30 1.37 -4.21
C ARG A 93 2.49 1.86 -3.37
N ARG A 94 2.25 2.74 -2.40
CA ARG A 94 3.30 3.24 -1.49
C ARG A 94 4.14 2.10 -0.88
N SER A 95 3.49 1.04 -0.40
CA SER A 95 4.18 -0.13 0.17
C SER A 95 5.04 -0.90 -0.85
N GLU A 96 4.68 -0.86 -2.13
CA GLU A 96 5.46 -1.47 -3.21
C GLU A 96 6.66 -0.59 -3.57
N LEU A 97 6.49 0.74 -3.59
CA LEU A 97 7.58 1.69 -3.83
C LEU A 97 8.69 1.55 -2.78
N VAL A 98 8.34 1.65 -1.49
CA VAL A 98 9.34 1.51 -0.41
C VAL A 98 9.92 0.09 -0.31
N GLY A 99 9.28 -0.88 -0.96
CA GLY A 99 9.78 -2.24 -1.09
C GLY A 99 10.72 -2.46 -2.28
N ILE A 100 10.99 -1.45 -3.11
CA ILE A 100 11.88 -1.60 -4.26
C ILE A 100 13.30 -1.83 -3.78
N ARG A 101 13.90 -2.92 -4.29
CA ARG A 101 15.28 -3.30 -4.02
C ARG A 101 16.18 -3.11 -5.24
N TRP A 102 17.43 -2.72 -5.02
CA TRP A 102 18.46 -2.63 -6.07
C TRP A 102 18.66 -3.96 -6.79
N SER A 103 18.61 -5.07 -6.06
CA SER A 103 18.67 -6.44 -6.59
C SER A 103 17.55 -6.80 -7.58
N LEU A 104 16.42 -6.08 -7.55
CA LEU A 104 15.27 -6.30 -8.45
C LEU A 104 15.28 -5.41 -9.70
N ILE A 105 16.32 -4.59 -9.88
CA ILE A 105 16.50 -3.71 -11.03
C ILE A 105 17.55 -4.30 -11.96
N ASN A 106 17.13 -4.68 -13.17
CA ASN A 106 18.02 -5.17 -14.20
C ASN A 106 18.28 -4.08 -15.26
N PHE A 107 19.36 -3.34 -15.09
CA PHE A 107 19.77 -2.28 -16.03
C PHE A 107 20.14 -2.81 -17.42
N LYS A 108 20.69 -4.04 -17.53
CA LYS A 108 21.06 -4.64 -18.82
C LYS A 108 19.83 -5.00 -19.65
N ARG A 109 18.79 -5.51 -18.99
CA ARG A 109 17.51 -5.89 -19.62
C ARG A 109 16.48 -4.76 -19.61
N GLN A 110 16.82 -3.61 -19.02
CA GLN A 110 15.92 -2.49 -18.79
C GLN A 110 14.60 -2.92 -18.14
N GLN A 111 14.68 -3.61 -17.00
CA GLN A 111 13.52 -4.17 -16.30
C GLN A 111 13.55 -3.85 -14.80
N LEU A 112 12.41 -3.42 -14.26
CA LEU A 112 12.13 -3.27 -12.84
C LEU A 112 11.14 -4.36 -12.41
N LYS A 113 11.54 -5.20 -11.47
CA LYS A 113 10.64 -6.21 -10.87
C LYS A 113 10.05 -5.67 -9.57
N ILE A 114 8.74 -5.76 -9.44
CA ILE A 114 7.99 -5.43 -8.22
C ILE A 114 7.48 -6.72 -7.60
N GLY A 115 7.99 -7.05 -6.41
CA GLY A 115 7.67 -8.30 -5.72
C GLY A 115 7.69 -8.22 -4.20
N THR A 116 7.98 -7.05 -3.63
CA THR A 116 8.10 -6.85 -2.19
C THR A 116 7.21 -5.70 -1.75
N THR A 117 6.55 -5.84 -0.62
CA THR A 117 5.85 -4.75 0.06
C THR A 117 6.39 -4.54 1.46
N VAL A 118 6.53 -3.27 1.85
CA VAL A 118 6.87 -2.89 3.23
C VAL A 118 5.72 -2.10 3.82
N VAL A 119 5.27 -2.49 5.01
CA VAL A 119 4.23 -1.81 5.77
C VAL A 119 4.67 -1.63 7.21
N GLN A 120 4.22 -0.56 7.85
CA GLN A 120 4.40 -0.37 9.28
C GLN A 120 3.13 -0.84 9.99
N MET A 121 3.27 -1.72 10.98
CA MET A 121 2.16 -2.26 11.75
C MET A 121 2.46 -2.22 13.24
N SER A 122 1.43 -1.98 14.05
CA SER A 122 1.53 -2.14 15.50
C SER A 122 1.43 -3.63 15.85
N VAL A 123 2.49 -4.17 16.43
CA VAL A 123 2.56 -5.53 16.98
C VAL A 123 2.89 -5.38 18.45
N ASP A 124 2.00 -5.88 19.31
CA ASP A 124 2.11 -5.77 20.77
C ASP A 124 2.30 -4.34 21.29
N GLY A 125 1.65 -3.35 20.64
CA GLY A 125 1.72 -1.94 21.03
C GLY A 125 2.93 -1.18 20.47
N HIS A 126 3.83 -1.85 19.76
CA HIS A 126 5.01 -1.25 19.13
C HIS A 126 4.90 -1.25 17.61
N TYR A 127 5.29 -0.15 16.96
CA TYR A 127 5.34 -0.09 15.51
C TYR A 127 6.57 -0.84 14.99
N GLN A 128 6.33 -1.81 14.10
CA GLN A 128 7.36 -2.61 13.46
C GLN A 128 7.20 -2.52 11.93
N LEU A 129 8.33 -2.54 11.22
CA LEU A 129 8.34 -2.69 9.77
C LEU A 129 8.16 -4.17 9.42
N ILE A 130 7.12 -4.46 8.65
CA ILE A 130 6.84 -5.79 8.14
C ILE A 130 7.10 -5.78 6.64
N THR A 131 8.00 -6.67 6.23
CA THR A 131 8.32 -6.90 4.83
C THR A 131 7.65 -8.19 4.38
N GLU A 132 6.89 -8.11 3.29
CA GLU A 132 6.24 -9.26 2.67
C GLU A 132 6.70 -9.41 1.22
N ASP A 133 7.35 -10.52 0.92
CA ASP A 133 7.69 -10.90 -0.44
C ASP A 133 6.48 -11.58 -1.09
N LYS A 134 5.82 -10.85 -1.99
CA LYS A 134 4.69 -11.33 -2.81
C LYS A 134 5.11 -12.36 -3.86
N ALA A 135 6.40 -12.70 -3.95
CA ALA A 135 6.96 -13.63 -4.93
C ALA A 135 6.58 -15.11 -4.69
N LYS A 136 5.81 -15.45 -3.64
CA LYS A 136 5.42 -16.85 -3.38
C LYS A 136 4.42 -17.42 -4.41
N THR A 137 3.78 -16.59 -5.22
CA THR A 137 2.91 -17.02 -6.33
C THR A 137 3.22 -16.22 -7.59
N ASP A 138 3.35 -16.89 -8.73
CA ASP A 138 3.76 -16.29 -10.02
C ASP A 138 2.82 -15.15 -10.48
N SER A 139 1.55 -15.17 -10.05
CA SER A 139 0.53 -14.18 -10.40
C SER A 139 0.72 -12.78 -9.78
N SER A 140 1.58 -12.62 -8.77
CA SER A 140 1.76 -11.36 -8.04
C SER A 140 3.04 -10.59 -8.38
N LEU A 141 3.94 -11.19 -9.17
CA LEU A 141 5.16 -10.56 -9.65
C LEU A 141 4.86 -9.71 -10.88
N ARG A 142 5.14 -8.41 -10.80
CA ARG A 142 4.97 -7.48 -11.94
C ARG A 142 6.33 -7.03 -12.43
N ILE A 143 6.52 -7.06 -13.75
CA ILE A 143 7.73 -6.57 -14.40
C ILE A 143 7.36 -5.33 -15.20
N TYR A 144 8.02 -4.22 -14.92
CA TYR A 144 7.85 -2.97 -15.62
C TYR A 144 9.09 -2.69 -16.50
N PRO A 145 8.92 -2.07 -17.68
CA PRO A 145 10.04 -1.60 -18.48
C PRO A 145 10.73 -0.45 -17.75
N LEU A 146 12.06 -0.47 -17.73
CA LEU A 146 12.88 0.60 -17.17
C LEU A 146 13.24 1.60 -18.27
N VAL A 147 12.44 2.67 -18.39
CA VAL A 147 12.68 3.70 -19.40
C VAL A 147 13.92 4.54 -19.09
N ASP A 148 14.52 5.15 -20.11
CA ASP A 148 15.79 5.86 -19.99
C ASP A 148 15.77 7.01 -18.96
N ALA A 149 14.67 7.76 -18.89
CA ALA A 149 14.51 8.84 -17.91
C ALA A 149 14.62 8.32 -16.47
N ILE A 150 13.90 7.24 -16.16
CA ILE A 150 13.93 6.60 -14.84
C ILE A 150 15.30 5.94 -14.58
N THR A 151 15.90 5.34 -15.60
CA THR A 151 17.24 4.75 -15.50
C THR A 151 18.27 5.80 -15.06
N LYS A 152 18.25 6.99 -15.67
CA LYS A 152 19.15 8.10 -15.30
C LYS A 152 18.96 8.52 -13.85
N ILE A 153 17.70 8.69 -13.42
CA ILE A 153 17.36 9.06 -12.04
C ILE A 153 17.89 8.02 -11.04
N LEU A 154 17.68 6.73 -11.32
CA LEU A 154 18.19 5.65 -10.46
C LEU A 154 19.71 5.63 -10.35
N LEU A 155 20.42 5.85 -11.47
CA LEU A 155 21.88 5.88 -11.47
C LEU A 155 22.42 7.07 -10.66
N GLN A 156 21.76 8.23 -10.77
CA GLN A 156 22.09 9.40 -9.95
C GLN A 156 21.86 9.14 -8.46
N LEU A 157 20.70 8.57 -8.10
CA LEU A 157 20.37 8.21 -6.73
C LEU A 157 21.37 7.19 -6.15
N LYS A 158 21.71 6.17 -6.94
CA LYS A 158 22.69 5.15 -6.52
C LYS A 158 24.07 5.75 -6.25
N SER A 159 24.54 6.65 -7.12
CA SER A 159 25.81 7.36 -6.94
C SER A 159 25.80 8.25 -5.69
N TYR A 160 24.68 8.94 -5.45
CA TYR A 160 24.49 9.76 -4.26
C TYR A 160 24.55 8.91 -2.98
N GLN A 161 23.81 7.80 -2.92
CA GLN A 161 23.83 6.89 -1.77
C GLN A 161 25.23 6.30 -1.51
N GLN A 162 25.96 5.91 -2.56
CA GLN A 162 27.34 5.44 -2.43
C GLN A 162 28.28 6.52 -1.87
N SER A 163 28.10 7.77 -2.30
CA SER A 163 28.88 8.90 -1.79
C SER A 163 28.56 9.17 -0.31
N MET A 164 27.29 9.15 0.08
CA MET A 164 26.88 9.30 1.48
C MET A 164 27.43 8.18 2.36
N MET A 165 27.37 6.94 1.89
CA MET A 165 27.95 5.79 2.61
C MET A 165 29.46 5.95 2.82
N ALA A 166 30.19 6.44 1.81
CA ALA A 166 31.62 6.69 1.93
C ALA A 166 31.95 7.83 2.91
N LEU A 167 31.13 8.88 2.94
CA LEU A 167 31.31 10.05 3.83
C LEU A 167 30.96 9.73 5.29
N CYS A 168 29.86 9.01 5.53
CA CYS A 168 29.37 8.71 6.88
C CYS A 168 30.08 7.51 7.53
N GLY A 169 30.70 6.63 6.74
CA GLY A 169 31.47 5.48 7.24
C GLY A 169 30.65 4.57 8.16
N ASP A 170 31.08 4.44 9.40
CA ASP A 170 30.43 3.56 10.39
C ASP A 170 29.10 4.10 10.94
N SER A 171 28.87 5.41 10.81
CA SER A 171 27.60 6.03 11.22
C SER A 171 26.49 5.85 10.19
N TYR A 172 26.79 5.30 9.00
CA TYR A 172 25.79 5.05 7.97
C TYR A 172 24.92 3.85 8.34
N CYS A 173 23.59 3.97 8.20
CA CYS A 173 22.66 2.86 8.44
C CYS A 173 22.81 1.78 7.35
N LYS A 174 23.20 0.56 7.75
CA LYS A 174 23.47 -0.56 6.82
C LYS A 174 22.30 -1.54 6.69
N ASP A 175 21.23 -1.36 7.47
CA ASP A 175 20.10 -2.29 7.53
C ASP A 175 19.30 -2.34 6.22
N TYR A 176 19.34 -1.26 5.44
CA TYR A 176 18.51 -1.08 4.24
C TYR A 176 19.31 -0.89 2.94
N LEU A 177 20.56 -1.36 2.87
CA LEU A 177 21.44 -1.14 1.71
C LEU A 177 20.90 -1.64 0.36
N ASP A 178 20.06 -2.68 0.37
CA ASP A 178 19.44 -3.17 -0.86
C ASP A 178 18.16 -2.40 -1.21
N TYR A 179 17.66 -1.47 -0.39
CA TYR A 179 16.47 -0.68 -0.69
C TYR A 179 16.82 0.60 -1.44
N VAL A 180 15.99 0.94 -2.44
CA VAL A 180 16.19 2.13 -3.28
C VAL A 180 15.76 3.41 -2.55
N PHE A 181 14.59 3.35 -1.90
CA PHE A 181 13.97 4.49 -1.22
C PHE A 181 14.17 4.34 0.29
N VAL A 182 15.11 5.10 0.83
CA VAL A 182 15.46 5.13 2.26
C VAL A 182 15.57 6.58 2.72
N ASP A 183 15.29 6.82 3.99
CA ASP A 183 15.57 8.10 4.63
C ASP A 183 17.10 8.21 4.80
N ASN A 184 17.71 9.22 4.19
CA ASN A 184 19.15 9.49 4.29
C ASN A 184 19.45 10.50 5.40
#